data_AF-A0A2S6AQL9-F1
#
_entry.id   AF-A0A2S6AQL9-F1
#
_cell.length_a   1.000
_cell.length_b   1.000
_cell.length_c   1.000
_cell.angle_alpha   90.00
_cell.angle_beta   90.00
_cell.angle_gamma   90.00
#
_symmetry.space_group_name_H-M   'P 1'
#
loop_
_entity.id
_entity.type
_entity.pdbx_description
1 polymer ?
#
loop_
_entity_poly.entity_id
_entity_poly.type
_entity_poly.pdbx_seq_one_letter_code
_entity_poly.pdbx_strand_id
1 'polypeptide(L)'
;MPTPPTTSNWRHLFGNSPCSCAPNAYSATAPNYSPPRNRPCHGQNSALATAPTPTSGVETPVIGHGRTRANSMNIHISDPVETVSGRDGDRRVNRVRGHTDGRHPPRRTRRARAAARVDMPDLHLWLDRLRHGRGWSREIAAARARISTAYLFKIEHGRSVPTIDTLARIVRGYDLDPAQSRHTYDLWNPPQRLPADDDLRHQIATPEVNAHLAYLDAARIICAYTTPLSTVLTASDRLYDALPGLRQAANNIVLWFFQPAARELVVDWDDEAPHVVAALRAAIGPYRRSHHARALLHTLAANPHFAELWTTHPTTVSYGRPPDKPVLLRHSGSRGPSAISLQISEFHSPHAILVAYAISKASAECR
;
A
#
# COMPACT_ATOMS: atom_id res chain seq x y z
N MET A 1 -23.77 -26.67 -36.27
CA MET A 1 -23.38 -25.36 -35.71
C MET A 1 -24.30 -25.03 -34.56
N PRO A 2 -23.78 -24.80 -33.34
CA PRO A 2 -24.51 -24.11 -32.28
C PRO A 2 -24.18 -22.60 -32.28
N THR A 3 -25.16 -21.78 -31.91
CA THR A 3 -25.02 -20.31 -31.80
C THR A 3 -24.28 -19.90 -30.51
N PRO A 4 -23.57 -18.76 -30.50
CA PRO A 4 -22.88 -18.27 -29.30
C PRO A 4 -23.87 -17.62 -28.30
N PRO A 5 -23.61 -17.68 -26.98
CA PRO A 5 -24.45 -17.05 -25.97
C PRO A 5 -24.27 -15.52 -25.95
N THR A 6 -25.37 -14.83 -25.64
CA THR A 6 -25.51 -13.37 -25.75
C THR A 6 -24.72 -12.62 -24.67
N THR A 7 -23.94 -11.61 -25.06
CA THR A 7 -23.14 -10.77 -24.17
C THR A 7 -24.01 -9.73 -23.43
N SER A 8 -24.38 -10.02 -22.18
CA SER A 8 -25.05 -9.04 -21.31
C SER A 8 -24.65 -9.19 -19.84
N ASN A 9 -23.48 -8.66 -19.46
CA ASN A 9 -23.15 -8.37 -18.05
C ASN A 9 -22.15 -7.20 -17.84
N TRP A 10 -21.48 -6.69 -18.88
CA TRP A 10 -20.47 -5.63 -18.73
C TRP A 10 -21.00 -4.19 -18.77
N ARG A 11 -22.29 -3.97 -19.05
CA ARG A 11 -22.88 -2.61 -19.11
C ARG A 11 -22.98 -1.89 -17.75
N HIS A 12 -22.87 -2.60 -16.63
CA HIS A 12 -23.03 -2.01 -15.29
C HIS A 12 -21.74 -1.40 -14.70
N LEU A 13 -20.57 -1.57 -15.34
CA LEU A 13 -19.31 -0.94 -14.91
C LEU A 13 -19.07 0.45 -15.55
N PHE A 14 -19.91 0.88 -16.48
CA PHE A 14 -19.82 2.18 -17.16
C PHE A 14 -21.16 2.93 -17.06
N GLY A 15 -21.47 3.43 -15.86
CA GLY A 15 -22.72 4.13 -15.56
C GLY A 15 -22.54 5.38 -14.70
N ASN A 16 -22.75 6.54 -15.32
CA ASN A 16 -23.02 7.85 -14.71
C ASN A 16 -21.95 8.51 -13.80
N SER A 17 -21.07 9.29 -14.43
CA SER A 17 -20.59 10.56 -13.87
C SER A 17 -21.02 11.70 -14.81
N PRO A 18 -21.80 12.71 -14.36
CA PRO A 18 -22.24 13.79 -15.23
C PRO A 18 -21.09 14.75 -15.55
N CYS A 19 -20.76 14.87 -16.84
CA CYS A 19 -19.92 15.96 -17.34
C CYS A 19 -20.74 17.25 -17.40
N SER A 20 -20.33 18.29 -16.68
CA SER A 20 -20.84 19.65 -16.83
C SER A 20 -19.72 20.67 -16.59
N CYS A 21 -19.00 21.01 -17.66
CA CYS A 21 -18.11 22.17 -17.72
C CYS A 21 -18.17 22.78 -19.13
N ALA A 22 -18.89 23.88 -19.28
CA ALA A 22 -18.79 24.81 -20.39
C ALA A 22 -19.14 26.23 -19.87
N PRO A 23 -18.56 27.29 -20.44
CA PRO A 23 -18.23 28.49 -19.64
C PRO A 23 -19.23 29.65 -19.82
N ASN A 24 -19.12 30.65 -18.95
CA ASN A 24 -19.22 32.04 -19.38
C ASN A 24 -18.38 32.95 -18.46
N ALA A 25 -17.57 33.80 -19.08
CA ALA A 25 -16.95 34.93 -18.40
C ALA A 25 -17.89 36.13 -18.45
N TYR A 26 -17.92 36.96 -17.41
CA TYR A 26 -17.87 38.43 -17.53
C TYR A 26 -17.56 39.05 -16.16
N SER A 27 -16.86 40.18 -16.18
CA SER A 27 -16.34 40.87 -14.99
C SER A 27 -17.38 41.79 -14.33
N ALA A 28 -17.19 42.05 -13.02
CA ALA A 28 -17.08 43.39 -12.40
C ALA A 28 -17.82 43.57 -11.06
N THR A 29 -17.09 44.16 -10.09
CA THR A 29 -17.54 45.00 -8.96
C THR A 29 -18.52 44.47 -7.90
N ALA A 30 -18.05 44.50 -6.64
CA ALA A 30 -18.84 44.50 -5.39
C ALA A 30 -19.42 45.93 -5.12
N PRO A 31 -20.25 46.22 -4.06
CA PRO A 31 -20.04 45.79 -2.66
C PRO A 31 -21.29 45.47 -1.79
N ASN A 32 -21.01 44.88 -0.61
CA ASN A 32 -21.71 44.97 0.70
C ASN A 32 -23.24 45.15 0.77
N TYR A 33 -23.94 44.24 1.47
CA TYR A 33 -24.85 44.58 2.60
C TYR A 33 -25.23 43.35 3.46
N SER A 34 -25.61 43.59 4.72
CA SER A 34 -26.13 42.65 5.74
C SER A 34 -26.75 43.49 6.88
N PRO A 35 -27.49 42.92 7.88
CA PRO A 35 -27.92 41.54 8.11
C PRO A 35 -29.43 41.38 7.78
N PRO A 36 -30.45 41.18 8.67
CA PRO A 36 -30.52 40.98 10.14
C PRO A 36 -30.70 39.49 10.55
N ARG A 37 -31.52 39.19 11.57
CA ARG A 37 -31.93 37.86 12.08
C ARG A 37 -33.37 37.94 12.63
N ASN A 38 -34.10 36.82 12.69
CA ASN A 38 -34.95 36.51 13.85
C ASN A 38 -35.35 35.02 13.95
N ARG A 39 -35.69 34.57 15.17
CA ARG A 39 -36.16 33.21 15.53
C ARG A 39 -37.68 33.24 15.90
N PRO A 40 -38.26 32.30 16.68
CA PRO A 40 -38.93 31.08 16.20
C PRO A 40 -40.39 30.95 16.69
N CYS A 41 -41.14 29.94 16.23
CA CYS A 41 -42.44 29.58 16.81
C CYS A 41 -42.54 28.08 17.16
N HIS A 42 -43.23 27.79 18.27
CA HIS A 42 -43.49 26.46 18.83
C HIS A 42 -44.94 26.01 18.56
N GLY A 43 -45.19 24.69 18.67
CA GLY A 43 -46.51 24.10 18.91
C GLY A 43 -47.04 23.21 17.77
N GLN A 44 -47.84 22.16 18.02
CA GLN A 44 -48.12 21.41 19.26
C GLN A 44 -48.71 20.03 18.87
N ASN A 45 -48.78 19.08 19.81
CA ASN A 45 -49.24 17.69 19.57
C ASN A 45 -50.74 17.58 19.27
N SER A 46 -51.17 16.51 18.57
CA SER A 46 -52.10 15.48 19.08
C SER A 46 -52.34 14.33 18.08
N ALA A 47 -52.81 13.17 18.59
CA ALA A 47 -53.00 11.92 17.84
C ALA A 47 -54.42 11.33 18.03
N LEU A 48 -54.85 10.45 17.12
CA LEU A 48 -55.86 9.34 17.24
C LEU A 48 -56.11 8.82 15.80
N ALA A 49 -55.68 7.62 15.37
CA ALA A 49 -56.13 6.25 15.70
C ALA A 49 -57.35 5.76 14.88
N THR A 50 -57.18 4.65 14.12
CA THR A 50 -57.91 3.35 14.22
C THR A 50 -57.70 2.50 12.93
N ALA A 51 -57.69 1.16 13.07
CA ALA A 51 -57.39 0.13 12.04
C ALA A 51 -58.73 -0.50 11.47
N PRO A 52 -58.84 -1.70 10.80
CA PRO A 52 -57.88 -2.80 10.59
C PRO A 52 -57.89 -3.55 9.21
N THR A 53 -57.09 -4.64 9.21
CA THR A 53 -56.72 -5.76 8.30
C THR A 53 -57.81 -6.47 7.45
N PRO A 54 -57.45 -7.32 6.44
CA PRO A 54 -57.12 -8.75 6.68
C PRO A 54 -55.94 -9.35 5.87
N THR A 55 -55.74 -10.67 6.02
CA THR A 55 -54.47 -11.43 5.99
C THR A 55 -54.41 -12.63 5.04
N SER A 56 -53.21 -12.97 4.54
CA SER A 56 -52.69 -14.35 4.37
C SER A 56 -51.16 -14.30 4.05
N GLY A 57 -50.28 -15.26 4.39
CA GLY A 57 -50.44 -16.43 5.27
C GLY A 57 -49.83 -17.73 4.72
N VAL A 58 -48.51 -17.96 4.88
CA VAL A 58 -47.84 -19.29 4.76
C VAL A 58 -46.64 -19.35 5.74
N GLU A 59 -46.36 -20.55 6.28
CA GLU A 59 -45.60 -20.79 7.52
C GLU A 59 -44.11 -21.14 7.35
N THR A 60 -43.39 -21.15 8.47
CA THR A 60 -41.99 -21.60 8.65
C THR A 60 -41.89 -23.12 8.83
N PRO A 61 -40.67 -23.67 8.96
CA PRO A 61 -40.34 -24.18 10.31
C PRO A 61 -38.90 -23.87 10.79
N VAL A 62 -38.74 -23.87 12.12
CA VAL A 62 -37.47 -23.75 12.86
C VAL A 62 -37.23 -25.01 13.69
N ILE A 63 -36.10 -25.69 13.46
CA ILE A 63 -35.48 -26.72 14.31
C ILE A 63 -33.95 -26.61 14.04
N GLY A 64 -32.99 -26.76 14.95
CA GLY A 64 -32.99 -27.06 16.39
C GLY A 64 -31.52 -27.22 16.86
N HIS A 65 -31.24 -27.26 18.16
CA HIS A 65 -29.89 -27.10 18.70
C HIS A 65 -28.85 -28.19 18.35
N GLY A 66 -27.60 -27.76 18.11
CA GLY A 66 -26.40 -28.59 18.12
C GLY A 66 -25.27 -27.96 18.94
N ARG A 67 -25.20 -28.28 20.24
CA ARG A 67 -24.07 -27.93 21.12
C ARG A 67 -22.94 -28.94 20.88
N THR A 68 -21.75 -28.50 20.49
CA THR A 68 -20.54 -29.35 20.60
C THR A 68 -19.36 -28.60 21.21
N ARG A 69 -18.74 -29.29 22.16
CA ARG A 69 -17.78 -28.88 23.18
C ARG A 69 -16.53 -28.14 22.68
N ALA A 70 -15.96 -27.36 23.60
CA ALA A 70 -14.58 -26.91 23.53
C ALA A 70 -13.59 -28.08 23.49
N ASN A 71 -12.47 -27.90 22.80
CA ASN A 71 -11.24 -28.65 23.03
C ASN A 71 -10.12 -27.66 23.35
N SER A 72 -9.85 -27.49 24.65
CA SER A 72 -8.70 -26.73 25.14
C SER A 72 -7.45 -27.59 25.02
N MET A 73 -6.57 -27.27 24.07
CA MET A 73 -5.27 -27.93 23.97
C MET A 73 -4.26 -27.24 24.91
N ASN A 74 -4.26 -27.61 26.19
CA ASN A 74 -3.18 -27.24 27.11
C ASN A 74 -1.90 -27.97 26.70
N ILE A 75 -0.86 -27.24 26.32
CA ILE A 75 0.49 -27.79 26.19
C ILE A 75 1.18 -27.63 27.54
N HIS A 76 1.26 -28.74 28.30
CA HIS A 76 2.19 -28.85 29.41
C HIS A 76 3.61 -29.02 28.84
N ILE A 77 4.50 -28.09 29.19
CA ILE A 77 5.95 -28.30 29.08
C ILE A 77 6.41 -28.76 30.46
N SER A 78 6.86 -30.01 30.55
CA SER A 78 7.49 -30.57 31.74
C SER A 78 8.98 -30.78 31.43
N ASP A 79 9.84 -29.93 32.00
CA ASP A 79 11.27 -30.21 32.10
C ASP A 79 11.56 -31.05 33.35
N PRO A 80 12.44 -32.07 33.24
CA PRO A 80 13.25 -32.48 34.36
C PRO A 80 14.75 -32.45 34.04
N VAL A 81 15.45 -31.55 34.72
CA VAL A 81 16.71 -31.76 35.46
C VAL A 81 17.78 -32.67 34.82
N GLU A 82 18.96 -32.09 34.58
CA GLU A 82 20.19 -32.74 35.06
C GLU A 82 21.27 -31.72 35.50
N THR A 83 21.75 -31.89 36.73
CA THR A 83 22.87 -31.13 37.32
C THR A 83 24.02 -32.09 37.61
N VAL A 84 25.20 -31.86 37.03
CA VAL A 84 26.46 -32.41 37.56
C VAL A 84 27.57 -31.35 37.56
N SER A 85 28.41 -31.44 38.58
CA SER A 85 29.47 -30.50 38.99
C SER A 85 30.78 -30.58 38.20
N GLY A 86 31.55 -29.48 38.24
CA GLY A 86 33.01 -29.49 38.01
C GLY A 86 33.68 -28.31 38.73
N ARG A 87 34.74 -28.59 39.51
CA ARG A 87 35.55 -27.59 40.25
C ARG A 87 36.87 -27.27 39.52
N ASP A 88 37.62 -26.35 40.13
CA ASP A 88 38.96 -25.86 39.81
C ASP A 88 39.08 -24.91 38.60
N GLY A 89 39.82 -23.80 38.63
CA GLY A 89 40.55 -23.18 39.75
C GLY A 89 42.04 -23.00 39.49
N ASP A 90 42.45 -21.81 39.03
CA ASP A 90 43.81 -21.32 39.32
C ASP A 90 43.93 -19.78 39.25
N ARG A 91 45.13 -19.28 39.57
CA ARG A 91 45.43 -17.99 40.16
C ARG A 91 45.65 -16.81 39.19
N ARG A 92 45.46 -15.62 39.77
CA ARG A 92 46.22 -14.36 39.61
C ARG A 92 47.26 -14.29 38.47
N VAL A 93 47.17 -13.21 37.67
CA VAL A 93 48.22 -12.18 37.65
C VAL A 93 47.58 -10.79 37.61
N ASN A 94 47.99 -9.91 38.52
CA ASN A 94 47.60 -8.50 38.55
C ASN A 94 48.66 -7.69 37.79
N ARG A 95 48.29 -6.95 36.72
CA ARG A 95 49.24 -6.12 35.97
C ARG A 95 48.75 -4.67 35.88
N VAL A 96 49.42 -3.81 36.64
CA VAL A 96 49.29 -2.35 36.56
C VAL A 96 50.08 -1.82 35.35
N ARG A 97 49.68 -0.63 34.87
CA ARG A 97 50.13 0.16 33.70
C ARG A 97 49.23 0.01 32.47
N GLY A 98 48.79 1.08 31.82
CA GLY A 98 49.10 2.49 32.07
C GLY A 98 48.05 3.46 31.54
N HIS A 99 48.14 4.70 32.01
CA HIS A 99 47.29 5.81 31.62
C HIS A 99 47.62 6.22 30.18
N THR A 100 46.68 6.05 29.26
CA THR A 100 46.74 6.64 27.92
C THR A 100 45.52 7.51 27.69
N ASP A 101 45.77 8.78 27.38
CA ASP A 101 44.75 9.81 27.13
C ASP A 101 44.06 9.55 25.79
N GLY A 102 43.02 8.72 25.82
CA GLY A 102 42.28 8.26 24.65
C GLY A 102 41.06 9.12 24.37
N ARG A 103 41.23 10.21 23.62
CA ARG A 103 40.12 11.02 23.09
C ARG A 103 39.05 10.11 22.47
N HIS A 104 37.91 9.98 23.13
CA HIS A 104 36.76 9.28 22.57
C HIS A 104 36.29 10.01 21.31
N PRO A 105 36.31 9.40 20.11
CA PRO A 105 35.69 10.01 18.95
C PRO A 105 34.18 10.13 19.23
N PRO A 106 33.50 11.20 18.78
CA PRO A 106 32.12 11.42 19.10
C PRO A 106 31.26 10.27 18.57
N ARG A 107 30.48 9.63 19.47
CA ARG A 107 29.53 8.53 19.17
C ARG A 107 28.53 8.82 18.04
N ARG A 108 28.45 10.08 17.57
CA ARG A 108 27.63 10.59 16.48
C ARG A 108 27.95 9.94 15.13
N THR A 109 29.20 9.57 14.85
CA THR A 109 29.62 9.06 13.51
C THR A 109 29.27 7.60 13.26
N ARG A 110 29.34 6.73 14.28
CA ARG A 110 29.04 5.28 14.12
C ARG A 110 27.55 5.01 13.91
N ARG A 111 26.66 5.86 14.45
CA ARG A 111 25.21 5.78 14.24
C ARG A 111 24.77 6.37 12.90
N ALA A 112 25.45 7.40 12.40
CA ALA A 112 25.28 7.95 11.05
C ALA A 112 25.81 7.02 9.93
N ARG A 113 26.69 6.06 10.28
CA ARG A 113 27.19 5.00 9.38
C ARG A 113 26.53 3.63 9.55
N ALA A 114 25.41 3.56 10.27
CA ALA A 114 24.40 2.56 9.93
C ALA A 114 23.78 3.00 8.60
N ALA A 115 24.52 2.81 7.50
CA ALA A 115 24.10 3.17 6.16
C ALA A 115 22.70 2.63 5.94
N ALA A 116 21.77 3.50 5.53
CA ALA A 116 20.39 3.12 5.34
C ALA A 116 20.36 1.94 4.37
N ARG A 117 19.95 0.77 4.87
CA ARG A 117 19.85 -0.45 4.08
C ARG A 117 18.49 -0.49 3.42
N VAL A 118 18.44 -1.17 2.28
CA VAL A 118 17.18 -1.53 1.63
C VAL A 118 16.54 -2.67 2.43
N ASP A 119 16.03 -2.33 3.61
CA ASP A 119 15.36 -3.25 4.52
C ASP A 119 13.87 -3.32 4.22
N MET A 120 13.27 -4.51 4.40
CA MET A 120 11.82 -4.71 4.39
C MET A 120 11.13 -3.77 5.39
N PRO A 121 10.00 -3.15 5.02
CA PRO A 121 9.25 -2.31 5.94
C PRO A 121 8.62 -3.14 7.07
N ASP A 122 8.81 -2.70 8.31
CA ASP A 122 8.16 -3.24 9.51
C ASP A 122 7.81 -2.07 10.44
N LEU A 123 6.78 -2.22 11.28
CA LEU A 123 6.22 -1.16 12.11
C LEU A 123 7.28 -0.48 12.99
N HIS A 124 8.20 -1.24 13.59
CA HIS A 124 9.19 -0.68 14.51
C HIS A 124 10.20 0.24 13.79
N LEU A 125 10.72 -0.21 12.64
CA LEU A 125 11.60 0.59 11.78
C LEU A 125 10.86 1.81 11.21
N TRP A 126 9.60 1.63 10.82
CA TRP A 126 8.76 2.69 10.27
C TRP A 126 8.53 3.82 11.28
N LEU A 127 8.15 3.49 12.52
CA LEU A 127 7.94 4.49 13.58
C LEU A 127 9.24 5.21 13.98
N ASP A 128 10.37 4.48 14.02
CA ASP A 128 11.68 5.10 14.28
C ASP A 128 12.11 6.03 13.13
N ARG A 129 11.88 5.65 11.87
CA ARG A 129 12.10 6.48 10.67
C ARG A 129 11.22 7.73 10.68
N LEU A 130 9.93 7.60 11.01
CA LEU A 130 8.99 8.73 11.14
C LEU A 130 9.42 9.74 12.21
N ARG A 131 9.95 9.27 13.34
CA ARG A 131 10.50 10.13 14.40
C ARG A 131 11.80 10.81 13.97
N HIS A 132 12.73 10.07 13.37
CA HIS A 132 14.00 10.62 12.90
C HIS A 132 13.83 11.64 11.77
N GLY A 133 12.95 11.39 10.80
CA GLY A 133 12.65 12.33 9.71
C GLY A 133 12.04 13.65 10.19
N ARG A 134 11.37 13.65 11.35
CA ARG A 134 10.86 14.85 12.04
C ARG A 134 11.90 15.54 12.94
N GLY A 135 13.11 14.98 13.07
CA GLY A 135 14.16 15.48 13.97
C GLY A 135 13.84 15.34 15.47
N TRP A 136 12.83 14.55 15.85
CA TRP A 136 12.34 14.51 17.23
C TRP A 136 13.18 13.59 18.13
N SER A 137 13.42 14.06 19.35
CA SER A 137 13.85 13.18 20.45
C SER A 137 12.73 12.18 20.78
N ARG A 138 13.06 11.10 21.47
CA ARG A 138 12.07 10.08 21.84
C ARG A 138 11.11 10.60 22.90
N GLU A 139 11.56 11.49 23.76
CA GLU A 139 10.80 12.14 24.81
C GLU A 139 9.73 13.05 24.19
N ILE A 140 10.10 13.87 23.20
CA ILE A 140 9.18 14.72 22.42
C ILE A 140 8.13 13.87 21.71
N ALA A 141 8.56 12.80 21.04
CA ALA A 141 7.67 11.92 20.28
C ALA A 141 6.70 11.14 21.19
N ALA A 142 7.19 10.63 22.33
CA ALA A 142 6.38 9.94 23.32
C ALA A 142 5.35 10.89 23.97
N ALA A 143 5.76 12.12 24.30
CA ALA A 143 4.86 13.15 24.83
C ALA A 143 3.71 13.49 23.84
N ARG A 144 4.02 13.64 22.53
CA ARG A 144 3.00 13.87 21.50
C ARG A 144 2.02 12.70 21.35
N ALA A 145 2.51 11.46 21.38
CA ALA A 145 1.66 10.26 21.44
C ALA A 145 1.01 10.02 22.84
N ARG A 146 1.34 10.86 23.83
CA ARG A 146 0.94 10.76 25.24
C ARG A 146 1.32 9.42 25.90
N ILE A 147 2.39 8.76 25.46
CA ILE A 147 2.89 7.50 26.04
C ILE A 147 4.21 7.73 26.77
N SER A 148 4.69 6.75 27.53
CA SER A 148 6.00 6.85 28.18
C SER A 148 7.14 6.66 27.18
N THR A 149 8.23 7.40 27.35
CA THR A 149 9.46 7.27 26.54
C THR A 149 10.00 5.84 26.52
N ALA A 150 9.91 5.14 27.66
CA ALA A 150 10.31 3.74 27.79
C ALA A 150 9.41 2.78 26.98
N TYR A 151 8.12 3.08 26.83
CA TYR A 151 7.23 2.27 26.00
C TYR A 151 7.48 2.52 24.51
N LEU A 152 7.62 3.79 24.09
CA LEU A 152 8.01 4.12 22.72
C LEU A 152 9.37 3.48 22.34
N PHE A 153 10.33 3.47 23.27
CA PHE A 153 11.62 2.79 23.07
C PHE A 153 11.42 1.29 22.78
N LYS A 154 10.58 0.59 23.55
CA LYS A 154 10.29 -0.84 23.33
C LYS A 154 9.63 -1.07 21.97
N ILE A 155 8.73 -0.19 21.54
CA ILE A 155 8.05 -0.27 20.24
C ILE A 155 9.07 -0.09 19.10
N GLU A 156 9.88 0.96 19.10
CA GLU A 156 10.89 1.25 18.06
C GLU A 156 11.97 0.17 17.94
N HIS A 157 12.23 -0.60 19.00
CA HIS A 157 13.18 -1.71 19.00
C HIS A 157 12.52 -3.09 18.77
N GLY A 158 11.26 -3.14 18.35
CA GLY A 158 10.53 -4.38 18.07
C GLY A 158 10.27 -5.27 19.31
N ARG A 159 10.46 -4.74 20.52
CA ARG A 159 10.29 -5.46 21.80
C ARG A 159 8.87 -5.41 22.35
N SER A 160 7.97 -4.67 21.70
CA SER A 160 6.56 -4.60 22.06
C SER A 160 5.74 -4.12 20.86
N VAL A 161 4.57 -4.70 20.66
CA VAL A 161 3.58 -4.23 19.67
C VAL A 161 2.61 -3.30 20.40
N PRO A 162 2.32 -2.09 19.88
CA PRO A 162 1.34 -1.19 20.48
C PRO A 162 -0.08 -1.75 20.38
N THR A 163 -0.97 -1.38 21.30
CA THR A 163 -2.42 -1.58 21.10
C THR A 163 -2.95 -0.67 19.99
N ILE A 164 -4.13 -0.96 19.45
CA ILE A 164 -4.75 -0.13 18.41
C ILE A 164 -4.97 1.32 18.89
N ASP A 165 -5.35 1.53 20.16
CA ASP A 165 -5.47 2.87 20.75
C ASP A 165 -4.14 3.59 20.89
N THR A 166 -3.07 2.86 21.27
CA THR A 166 -1.72 3.41 21.28
C THR A 166 -1.27 3.79 19.88
N LEU A 167 -1.53 2.95 18.87
CA LEU A 167 -1.21 3.25 17.49
C LEU A 167 -1.97 4.49 16.99
N ALA A 168 -3.28 4.58 17.27
CA ALA A 168 -4.09 5.75 16.91
C ALA A 168 -3.61 7.04 17.60
N ARG A 169 -3.06 6.95 18.82
CA ARG A 169 -2.41 8.08 19.51
C ARG A 169 -1.07 8.45 18.88
N ILE A 170 -0.28 7.47 18.39
CA ILE A 170 0.95 7.73 17.64
C ILE A 170 0.63 8.40 16.30
N VAL A 171 -0.32 7.85 15.54
CA VAL A 171 -0.78 8.40 14.24
C VAL A 171 -1.23 9.87 14.39
N ARG A 172 -2.12 10.16 15.35
CA ARG A 172 -2.56 11.54 15.63
C ARG A 172 -1.45 12.43 16.20
N GLY A 173 -0.63 11.91 17.12
CA GLY A 173 0.42 12.68 17.77
C GLY A 173 1.60 13.01 16.84
N TYR A 174 1.85 12.19 15.82
CA TYR A 174 2.92 12.41 14.84
C TYR A 174 2.46 13.27 13.65
N ASP A 175 1.17 13.59 13.58
CA ASP A 175 0.54 14.27 12.44
C ASP A 175 0.90 13.55 11.13
N LEU A 176 0.45 12.29 11.04
CA LEU A 176 0.68 11.46 9.85
C LEU A 176 -0.36 11.81 8.78
N ASP A 177 0.11 12.04 7.56
CA ASP A 177 -0.77 12.19 6.40
C ASP A 177 -1.61 10.90 6.15
N PRO A 178 -2.65 10.92 5.30
CA PRO A 178 -3.51 9.75 5.08
C PRO A 178 -2.77 8.49 4.58
N ALA A 179 -1.70 8.65 3.80
CA ALA A 179 -0.92 7.52 3.28
C ALA A 179 0.03 6.96 4.36
N GLN A 180 0.73 7.83 5.11
CA GLN A 180 1.52 7.45 6.28
C GLN A 180 0.64 6.77 7.34
N SER A 181 -0.57 7.29 7.56
CA SER A 181 -1.57 6.71 8.47
C SER A 181 -1.94 5.30 8.03
N ARG A 182 -2.40 5.13 6.78
CA ARG A 182 -2.75 3.81 6.22
C ARG A 182 -1.59 2.81 6.34
N HIS A 183 -0.38 3.22 5.95
CA HIS A 183 0.81 2.37 6.03
C HIS A 183 1.16 1.96 7.46
N THR A 184 0.95 2.85 8.44
CA THR A 184 1.15 2.55 9.86
C THR A 184 0.19 1.43 10.34
N TYR A 185 -1.07 1.45 9.89
CA TYR A 185 -2.02 0.36 10.18
C TYR A 185 -1.70 -0.93 9.41
N ASP A 186 -1.31 -0.85 8.13
CA ASP A 186 -0.91 -2.02 7.32
C ASP A 186 0.30 -2.76 7.92
N LEU A 187 1.27 -2.02 8.49
CA LEU A 187 2.43 -2.58 9.18
C LEU A 187 2.13 -3.08 10.60
N TRP A 188 1.08 -2.57 11.24
CA TRP A 188 0.60 -3.08 12.53
C TRP A 188 -0.20 -4.38 12.38
N ASN A 189 -1.04 -4.46 11.34
CA ASN A 189 -1.79 -5.66 11.01
C ASN A 189 -0.86 -6.86 10.76
N PRO A 190 -1.26 -8.10 11.11
CA PRO A 190 -0.50 -9.30 10.78
C PRO A 190 -0.13 -9.36 9.29
N PRO A 191 1.11 -9.74 8.93
CA PRO A 191 1.52 -9.85 7.53
C PRO A 191 0.63 -10.81 6.77
N GLN A 192 0.15 -10.37 5.61
CA GLN A 192 -0.68 -11.19 4.72
C GLN A 192 0.19 -12.20 3.96
N ARG A 193 -0.41 -13.35 3.60
CA ARG A 193 0.18 -14.26 2.62
C ARG A 193 -0.20 -13.80 1.21
N LEU A 194 0.80 -13.75 0.33
CA LEU A 194 0.58 -13.63 -1.11
C LEU A 194 0.71 -15.06 -1.69
N PRO A 195 -0.29 -15.57 -2.45
CA PRO A 195 -0.18 -16.83 -3.18
C PRO A 195 0.98 -16.80 -4.19
N ALA A 196 1.35 -17.96 -4.76
CA ALA A 196 2.36 -17.97 -5.82
C ALA A 196 1.79 -17.36 -7.12
N ASP A 197 2.66 -16.73 -7.92
CA ASP A 197 2.23 -16.10 -9.17
C ASP A 197 1.57 -17.14 -10.11
N ASP A 198 2.07 -18.38 -10.14
CA ASP A 198 1.47 -19.45 -10.94
C ASP A 198 0.09 -19.88 -10.43
N ASP A 199 -0.13 -19.99 -9.12
CA ASP A 199 -1.47 -20.27 -8.55
C ASP A 199 -2.49 -19.22 -8.99
N LEU A 200 -2.06 -17.95 -9.02
CA LEU A 200 -2.88 -16.82 -9.45
C LEU A 200 -3.12 -16.81 -10.96
N ARG A 201 -2.12 -17.18 -11.78
CA ARG A 201 -2.30 -17.38 -13.24
C ARG A 201 -3.34 -18.47 -13.53
N HIS A 202 -3.26 -19.61 -12.85
CA HIS A 202 -4.24 -20.70 -13.03
C HIS A 202 -5.66 -20.25 -12.65
N GLN A 203 -5.83 -19.47 -11.58
CA GLN A 203 -7.14 -18.96 -11.14
C GLN A 203 -7.79 -17.98 -12.14
N ILE A 204 -7.02 -17.26 -12.95
CA ILE A 204 -7.52 -16.30 -13.94
C ILE A 204 -7.41 -16.79 -15.39
N ALA A 205 -6.99 -18.03 -15.62
CA ALA A 205 -6.91 -18.64 -16.94
C ALA A 205 -8.30 -19.04 -17.48
N THR A 206 -9.28 -18.13 -17.41
CA THR A 206 -10.69 -18.39 -17.74
C THR A 206 -11.07 -17.79 -19.11
N PRO A 207 -12.09 -18.35 -19.79
CA PRO A 207 -12.60 -17.79 -21.04
C PRO A 207 -13.04 -16.33 -20.92
N GLU A 208 -13.59 -15.92 -19.78
CA GLU A 208 -14.09 -14.57 -19.52
C GLU A 208 -12.94 -13.55 -19.45
N VAL A 209 -11.84 -13.90 -18.77
CA VAL A 209 -10.64 -13.05 -18.72
C VAL A 209 -10.02 -12.91 -20.11
N ASN A 210 -9.91 -14.01 -20.85
CA ASN A 210 -9.37 -14.00 -22.21
C ASN A 210 -10.24 -13.19 -23.18
N ALA A 211 -11.57 -13.34 -23.11
CA ALA A 211 -12.52 -12.57 -23.93
C ALA A 211 -12.49 -11.08 -23.56
N HIS A 212 -12.33 -10.74 -22.29
CA HIS A 212 -12.18 -9.36 -21.82
C HIS A 212 -10.89 -8.71 -22.35
N LEU A 213 -9.76 -9.41 -22.28
CA LEU A 213 -8.50 -8.92 -22.86
C LEU A 213 -8.61 -8.72 -24.38
N ALA A 214 -9.16 -9.70 -25.11
CA ALA A 214 -9.36 -9.60 -26.56
C ALA A 214 -10.27 -8.42 -26.95
N TYR A 215 -11.33 -8.15 -26.16
CA TYR A 215 -12.18 -6.98 -26.35
C TYR A 215 -11.42 -5.66 -26.17
N LEU A 216 -10.57 -5.57 -25.15
CA LEU A 216 -9.77 -4.36 -24.88
C LEU A 216 -8.67 -4.15 -25.93
N ASP A 217 -8.03 -5.21 -26.41
CA ASP A 217 -7.06 -5.14 -27.52
C ASP A 217 -7.70 -4.64 -28.81
N ALA A 218 -8.94 -5.08 -29.11
CA ALA A 218 -9.74 -4.56 -30.22
C ALA A 218 -10.15 -3.09 -30.01
N ALA A 219 -10.53 -2.71 -28.78
CA ALA A 219 -10.87 -1.34 -28.39
C ALA A 219 -9.66 -0.39 -28.26
N ARG A 220 -8.43 -0.89 -28.50
CA ARG A 220 -7.16 -0.18 -28.34
C ARG A 220 -6.78 0.25 -26.91
N ILE A 221 -7.32 -0.43 -25.90
CA ILE A 221 -7.08 -0.16 -24.48
C ILE A 221 -6.03 -1.16 -23.95
N ILE A 222 -5.02 -0.67 -23.23
CA ILE A 222 -4.03 -1.54 -22.57
C ILE A 222 -4.64 -2.04 -21.25
N CYS A 223 -4.53 -3.34 -20.98
CA CYS A 223 -5.02 -3.98 -19.78
C CYS A 223 -4.02 -5.01 -19.23
N ALA A 224 -3.84 -5.04 -17.91
CA ALA A 224 -3.00 -6.00 -17.22
C ALA A 224 -3.69 -6.52 -15.95
N TYR A 225 -3.74 -7.83 -15.78
CA TYR A 225 -4.03 -8.49 -14.52
C TYR A 225 -2.69 -8.67 -13.79
N THR A 226 -2.59 -8.14 -12.58
CA THR A 226 -1.33 -8.04 -11.84
C THR A 226 -1.47 -8.49 -10.40
N THR A 227 -0.39 -8.92 -9.77
CA THR A 227 -0.34 -9.02 -8.31
C THR A 227 -0.20 -7.63 -7.68
N PRO A 228 -0.51 -7.44 -6.39
CA PRO A 228 -0.20 -6.23 -5.64
C PRO A 228 1.28 -5.78 -5.71
N LEU A 229 2.21 -6.70 -6.02
CA LEU A 229 3.63 -6.41 -6.22
C LEU A 229 3.98 -6.06 -7.69
N SER A 230 2.97 -5.81 -8.52
CA SER A 230 3.08 -5.43 -9.94
C SER A 230 3.70 -6.49 -10.86
N THR A 231 3.62 -7.78 -10.50
CA THR A 231 3.90 -8.87 -11.45
C THR A 231 2.68 -9.09 -12.34
N VAL A 232 2.86 -9.07 -13.66
CA VAL A 232 1.82 -9.31 -14.66
C VAL A 232 1.54 -10.81 -14.77
N LEU A 233 0.29 -11.17 -14.48
CA LEU A 233 -0.25 -12.53 -14.51
C LEU A 233 -0.83 -12.87 -15.90
N THR A 234 -1.54 -11.92 -16.51
CA THR A 234 -1.93 -11.94 -17.93
C THR A 234 -2.24 -10.50 -18.37
N ALA A 235 -2.18 -10.21 -19.66
CA ALA A 235 -2.36 -8.87 -20.19
C ALA A 235 -2.76 -8.88 -21.67
N SER A 236 -3.29 -7.74 -22.13
CA SER A 236 -3.44 -7.41 -23.55
C SER A 236 -2.09 -7.41 -24.25
N ASP A 237 -2.00 -7.85 -25.50
CA ASP A 237 -0.72 -7.86 -26.24
C ASP A 237 -0.10 -6.46 -26.33
N ARG A 238 -0.94 -5.44 -26.45
CA ARG A 238 -0.56 -4.01 -26.39
C ARG A 238 0.26 -3.60 -25.17
N LEU A 239 0.18 -4.32 -24.05
CA LEU A 239 1.03 -4.03 -22.89
C LEU A 239 2.50 -4.27 -23.23
N TYR A 240 2.80 -5.35 -23.94
CA TYR A 240 4.17 -5.73 -24.29
C TYR A 240 4.73 -4.87 -25.43
N ASP A 241 3.87 -4.42 -26.36
CA ASP A 241 4.22 -3.39 -27.34
C ASP A 241 4.51 -2.04 -26.66
N ALA A 242 3.70 -1.68 -25.66
CA ALA A 242 3.85 -0.42 -24.93
C ALA A 242 5.06 -0.43 -23.98
N LEU A 243 5.44 -1.58 -23.43
CA LEU A 243 6.54 -1.73 -22.46
C LEU A 243 7.61 -2.73 -22.96
N PRO A 244 8.41 -2.36 -23.98
CA PRO A 244 9.51 -3.20 -24.47
C PRO A 244 10.47 -3.59 -23.33
N GLY A 245 10.84 -4.87 -23.26
CA GLY A 245 11.71 -5.41 -22.20
C GLY A 245 10.95 -5.94 -20.97
N LEU A 246 9.63 -5.78 -20.86
CA LEU A 246 8.86 -6.22 -19.69
C LEU A 246 8.96 -7.74 -19.43
N ARG A 247 8.98 -8.56 -20.51
CA ARG A 247 9.13 -10.03 -20.39
C ARG A 247 10.49 -10.41 -19.80
N GLN A 248 11.55 -9.71 -20.20
CA GLN A 248 12.92 -9.89 -19.71
C GLN A 248 13.05 -9.46 -18.23
N ALA A 249 12.27 -8.45 -17.80
CA ALA A 249 12.14 -8.05 -16.41
C ALA A 249 11.20 -8.95 -15.57
N ALA A 250 11.18 -10.26 -15.87
CA ALA A 250 10.34 -11.28 -15.23
C ALA A 250 8.83 -10.95 -15.20
N ASN A 251 8.34 -10.20 -16.20
CA ASN A 251 6.98 -9.66 -16.25
C ASN A 251 6.59 -8.79 -15.04
N ASN A 252 7.54 -8.20 -14.31
CA ASN A 252 7.25 -7.29 -13.20
C ASN A 252 7.50 -5.83 -13.61
N ILE A 253 6.47 -4.99 -13.50
CA ILE A 253 6.50 -3.60 -13.97
C ILE A 253 7.51 -2.77 -13.18
N VAL A 254 7.73 -3.04 -11.89
CA VAL A 254 8.70 -2.31 -11.08
C VAL A 254 10.13 -2.76 -11.39
N LEU A 255 10.38 -4.06 -11.62
CA LEU A 255 11.69 -4.52 -12.13
C LEU A 255 12.00 -3.90 -13.50
N TRP A 256 11.01 -3.82 -14.39
CA TRP A 256 11.12 -3.20 -15.71
C TRP A 256 11.44 -1.70 -15.60
N PHE A 257 10.76 -0.98 -14.70
CA PHE A 257 10.93 0.46 -14.54
C PHE A 257 12.37 0.88 -14.18
N PHE A 258 13.14 0.00 -13.53
CA PHE A 258 14.56 0.23 -13.20
C PHE A 258 15.55 -0.36 -14.22
N GLN A 259 15.09 -0.78 -15.41
CA GLN A 259 15.94 -1.15 -16.55
C GLN A 259 16.22 0.04 -17.50
N PRO A 260 17.29 -0.01 -18.32
CA PRO A 260 17.58 1.02 -19.33
C PRO A 260 16.40 1.30 -20.28
N ALA A 261 15.67 0.26 -20.72
CA ALA A 261 14.53 0.39 -21.62
C ALA A 261 13.41 1.30 -21.06
N ALA A 262 13.20 1.32 -19.74
CA ALA A 262 12.23 2.21 -19.12
C ALA A 262 12.73 3.66 -19.03
N ARG A 263 14.05 3.88 -18.92
CA ARG A 263 14.65 5.23 -18.93
C ARG A 263 14.58 5.91 -20.29
N GLU A 264 14.66 5.14 -21.36
CA GLU A 264 14.48 5.66 -22.73
C GLU A 264 13.00 5.93 -23.07
N LEU A 265 12.09 5.14 -22.49
CA LEU A 265 10.65 5.23 -22.76
C LEU A 265 9.93 6.27 -21.91
N VAL A 266 10.23 6.37 -20.60
CA VAL A 266 9.54 7.29 -19.68
C VAL A 266 10.20 8.66 -19.75
N VAL A 267 9.44 9.69 -20.15
CA VAL A 267 9.99 11.03 -20.44
C VAL A 267 10.64 11.67 -19.22
N ASP A 268 9.93 11.69 -18.10
CA ASP A 268 10.35 12.32 -16.85
C ASP A 268 10.70 11.25 -15.81
N TRP A 269 11.55 10.28 -16.19
CA TRP A 269 11.84 9.09 -15.37
C TRP A 269 12.29 9.44 -13.94
N ASP A 270 13.12 10.46 -13.77
CA ASP A 270 13.63 10.88 -12.46
C ASP A 270 12.54 11.50 -11.56
N ASP A 271 11.48 12.09 -12.13
CA ASP A 271 10.31 12.60 -11.40
C ASP A 271 9.27 11.50 -11.09
N GLU A 272 9.36 10.36 -11.78
CA GLU A 272 8.47 9.21 -11.62
C GLU A 272 9.04 8.14 -10.69
N ALA A 273 10.37 7.94 -10.69
CA ALA A 273 11.05 6.95 -9.86
C ALA A 273 10.75 7.10 -8.34
N PRO A 274 10.70 8.31 -7.74
CA PRO A 274 10.31 8.48 -6.33
C PRO A 274 8.90 7.98 -6.04
N HIS A 275 7.95 8.18 -6.97
CA HIS A 275 6.57 7.71 -6.83
C HIS A 275 6.47 6.19 -6.95
N VAL A 276 7.20 5.58 -7.90
CA VAL A 276 7.29 4.12 -8.04
C VAL A 276 7.86 3.48 -6.77
N VAL A 277 8.92 4.06 -6.19
CA VAL A 277 9.51 3.59 -4.92
C VAL A 277 8.53 3.76 -3.74
N ALA A 278 7.80 4.88 -3.66
CA ALA A 278 6.80 5.10 -2.63
C ALA A 278 5.61 4.14 -2.73
N ALA A 279 5.15 3.84 -3.96
CA ALA A 279 4.10 2.87 -4.22
C ALA A 279 4.54 1.43 -3.89
N LEU A 280 5.77 1.04 -4.27
CA LEU A 280 6.33 -0.26 -3.91
C LEU A 280 6.44 -0.43 -2.39
N ARG A 281 6.90 0.60 -1.67
CA ARG A 281 7.00 0.55 -0.20
C ARG A 281 5.65 0.30 0.45
N ALA A 282 4.59 0.98 -0.03
CA ALA A 282 3.21 0.73 0.40
C ALA A 282 2.78 -0.71 0.09
N ALA A 283 2.95 -1.17 -1.15
CA ALA A 283 2.56 -2.50 -1.61
C ALA A 283 3.27 -3.65 -0.87
N ILE A 284 4.55 -3.51 -0.56
CA ILE A 284 5.33 -4.53 0.17
C ILE A 284 4.92 -4.64 1.64
N GLY A 285 4.42 -3.57 2.27
CA GLY A 285 4.09 -3.51 3.70
C GLY A 285 3.19 -4.64 4.22
N PRO A 286 1.99 -4.85 3.63
CA PRO A 286 1.12 -5.98 3.95
C PRO A 286 1.80 -7.34 3.76
N TYR A 287 2.56 -7.50 2.67
CA TYR A 287 3.20 -8.77 2.29
C TYR A 287 4.64 -8.93 2.82
N ARG A 288 5.03 -8.18 3.86
CA ARG A 288 6.42 -8.08 4.34
C ARG A 288 7.12 -9.37 4.80
N ARG A 289 6.39 -10.49 4.92
CA ARG A 289 6.97 -11.83 5.17
C ARG A 289 6.96 -12.76 3.95
N SER A 290 6.33 -12.37 2.84
CA SER A 290 6.31 -13.14 1.59
C SER A 290 7.73 -13.36 1.04
N HIS A 291 7.94 -14.50 0.39
CA HIS A 291 9.16 -14.77 -0.37
C HIS A 291 9.26 -13.84 -1.59
N HIS A 292 8.17 -13.71 -2.37
CA HIS A 292 8.09 -12.85 -3.55
C HIS A 292 8.45 -11.39 -3.21
N ALA A 293 7.90 -10.83 -2.13
CA ALA A 293 8.21 -9.46 -1.71
C ALA A 293 9.68 -9.25 -1.33
N ARG A 294 10.29 -10.23 -0.64
CA ARG A 294 11.72 -10.21 -0.27
C ARG A 294 12.63 -10.35 -1.48
N ALA A 295 12.31 -11.27 -2.40
CA ALA A 295 13.06 -11.48 -3.64
C ALA A 295 13.00 -10.24 -4.54
N LEU A 296 11.82 -9.63 -4.71
CA LEU A 296 11.63 -8.39 -5.47
C LEU A 296 12.46 -7.24 -4.88
N LEU A 297 12.38 -7.01 -3.56
CA LEU A 297 13.14 -5.95 -2.91
C LEU A 297 14.65 -6.19 -2.97
N HIS A 298 15.12 -7.44 -2.81
CA HIS A 298 16.52 -7.81 -2.94
C HIS A 298 17.05 -7.55 -4.35
N THR A 299 16.32 -7.92 -5.40
CA THR A 299 16.70 -7.67 -6.79
C THR A 299 16.76 -6.18 -7.10
N LEU A 300 15.78 -5.41 -6.63
CA LEU A 300 15.77 -3.95 -6.81
C LEU A 300 16.89 -3.26 -6.01
N ALA A 301 17.27 -3.77 -4.83
CA ALA A 301 18.35 -3.23 -4.01
C ALA A 301 19.73 -3.24 -4.71
N ALA A 302 19.91 -4.07 -5.74
CA ALA A 302 21.12 -4.09 -6.56
C ALA A 302 21.21 -2.90 -7.55
N ASN A 303 20.10 -2.21 -7.84
CA ASN A 303 20.09 -1.00 -8.66
C ASN A 303 20.44 0.23 -7.77
N PRO A 304 21.53 0.97 -8.06
CA PRO A 304 21.96 2.09 -7.21
C PRO A 304 20.91 3.20 -7.05
N HIS A 305 20.20 3.56 -8.12
CA HIS A 305 19.18 4.61 -8.08
C HIS A 305 17.95 4.18 -7.26
N PHE A 306 17.54 2.91 -7.36
CA PHE A 306 16.50 2.37 -6.48
C PHE A 306 16.94 2.42 -5.02
N ALA A 307 18.17 1.98 -4.71
CA ALA A 307 18.69 1.96 -3.36
C ALA A 307 18.78 3.38 -2.75
N GLU A 308 19.24 4.36 -3.53
CA GLU A 308 19.27 5.77 -3.16
C GLU A 308 17.86 6.30 -2.86
N LEU A 309 16.91 6.14 -3.78
CA LEU A 309 15.53 6.59 -3.59
C LEU A 309 14.84 5.90 -2.40
N TRP A 310 15.11 4.61 -2.19
CA TRP A 310 14.56 3.85 -1.07
C TRP A 310 15.04 4.36 0.29
N THR A 311 16.27 4.88 0.35
CA THR A 311 16.97 5.24 1.58
C THR A 311 16.88 6.72 1.92
N THR A 312 16.86 7.60 0.91
CA THR A 312 16.68 9.06 1.05
C THR A 312 15.25 9.42 1.49
N HIS A 313 14.25 8.65 1.06
CA HIS A 313 12.84 8.90 1.36
C HIS A 313 12.20 7.76 2.17
N PRO A 314 12.69 7.46 3.40
CA PRO A 314 12.36 6.25 4.15
C PRO A 314 10.93 6.24 4.72
N THR A 315 10.24 7.39 4.69
CA THR A 315 8.89 7.61 5.22
C THR A 315 7.85 7.95 4.14
N THR A 316 8.23 7.96 2.86
CA THR A 316 7.32 8.30 1.76
C THR A 316 6.62 7.04 1.25
N VAL A 317 5.30 7.07 1.15
CA VAL A 317 4.46 5.96 0.69
C VAL A 317 3.31 6.49 -0.16
N SER A 318 2.86 5.73 -1.16
CA SER A 318 1.71 6.08 -1.98
C SER A 318 0.77 4.89 -2.19
N TYR A 319 -0.54 5.14 -2.17
CA TYR A 319 -1.59 4.13 -2.37
C TYR A 319 -2.40 4.37 -3.65
N GLY A 320 -1.76 4.95 -4.65
CA GLY A 320 -2.35 5.24 -5.96
C GLY A 320 -1.49 6.22 -6.74
N ARG A 321 -2.07 6.76 -7.82
CA ARG A 321 -1.48 7.83 -8.63
C ARG A 321 -2.43 9.05 -8.60
N PRO A 322 -1.91 10.28 -8.43
CA PRO A 322 -2.73 11.49 -8.59
C PRO A 322 -3.36 11.51 -9.99
N PRO A 323 -4.67 11.80 -10.14
CA PRO A 323 -5.38 11.70 -11.43
C PRO A 323 -4.96 12.77 -12.44
N ASP A 324 -4.30 13.83 -11.97
CA ASP A 324 -3.77 14.98 -12.69
C ASP A 324 -2.34 14.77 -13.22
N LYS A 325 -1.58 13.79 -12.70
CA LYS A 325 -0.23 13.47 -13.17
C LYS A 325 -0.23 12.19 -14.02
N PRO A 326 -0.46 12.23 -15.36
CA PRO A 326 -0.31 11.04 -16.21
C PRO A 326 1.14 10.52 -16.25
N VAL A 327 1.37 9.30 -16.73
CA VAL A 327 2.72 8.85 -17.12
C VAL A 327 2.96 9.28 -18.55
N LEU A 328 4.08 9.97 -18.83
CA LEU A 328 4.45 10.33 -20.20
C LEU A 328 5.39 9.27 -20.80
N LEU A 329 4.94 8.61 -21.87
CA LEU A 329 5.73 7.61 -22.60
C LEU A 329 6.11 8.10 -24.00
N ARG A 330 7.34 7.85 -24.43
CA ARG A 330 7.88 8.20 -25.75
C ARG A 330 8.17 6.93 -26.55
N HIS A 331 7.18 6.45 -27.29
CA HIS A 331 7.36 5.30 -28.17
C HIS A 331 8.20 5.66 -29.40
N SER A 332 9.06 4.74 -29.86
CA SER A 332 9.82 4.91 -31.10
C SER A 332 8.88 5.16 -32.28
N GLY A 333 9.18 6.17 -33.10
CA GLY A 333 8.34 6.60 -34.24
C GLY A 333 7.12 7.47 -33.88
N SER A 334 6.85 7.78 -32.60
CA SER A 334 5.81 8.76 -32.24
C SER A 334 6.28 10.20 -32.45
N ARG A 335 5.38 11.10 -32.89
CA ARG A 335 5.68 12.53 -33.10
C ARG A 335 5.92 13.31 -31.80
N GLY A 336 5.53 12.75 -30.66
CA GLY A 336 5.60 13.37 -29.34
C GLY A 336 5.23 12.36 -28.25
N PRO A 337 5.35 12.73 -26.98
CA PRO A 337 5.03 11.84 -25.87
C PRO A 337 3.52 11.60 -25.73
N SER A 338 3.15 10.37 -25.43
CA SER A 338 1.77 9.94 -25.12
C SER A 338 1.50 10.04 -23.62
N ALA A 339 0.40 10.70 -23.25
CA ALA A 339 -0.01 10.80 -21.85
C ALA A 339 -0.89 9.61 -21.46
N ILE A 340 -0.33 8.69 -20.66
CA ILE A 340 -1.01 7.49 -20.19
C ILE A 340 -1.70 7.79 -18.85
N SER A 341 -3.03 7.68 -18.85
CA SER A 341 -3.85 7.64 -17.65
C SER A 341 -3.96 6.20 -17.18
N LEU A 342 -3.55 5.93 -15.93
CA LEU A 342 -3.58 4.60 -15.32
C LEU A 342 -4.72 4.52 -14.29
N GLN A 343 -5.61 3.54 -14.43
CA GLN A 343 -6.64 3.20 -13.45
C GLN A 343 -6.38 1.78 -12.95
N ILE A 344 -6.34 1.59 -11.63
CA ILE A 344 -6.15 0.28 -11.01
C ILE A 344 -7.36 -0.03 -10.13
N SER A 345 -7.89 -1.24 -10.24
CA SER A 345 -9.02 -1.73 -9.43
C SER A 345 -8.74 -3.12 -8.88
N GLU A 346 -9.30 -3.45 -7.73
CA GLU A 346 -9.20 -4.81 -7.17
C GLU A 346 -10.02 -5.79 -8.01
N PHE A 347 -9.51 -7.01 -8.18
CA PHE A 347 -10.25 -8.10 -8.79
C PHE A 347 -11.08 -8.81 -7.72
N HIS A 348 -12.39 -8.98 -7.96
CA HIS A 348 -13.35 -9.40 -6.94
C HIS A 348 -13.03 -10.76 -6.30
N SER A 349 -12.44 -11.69 -7.05
CA SER A 349 -11.83 -12.92 -6.52
C SER A 349 -10.86 -13.52 -7.54
N PRO A 350 -9.61 -13.86 -7.17
CA PRO A 350 -9.01 -13.70 -5.85
C PRO A 350 -8.58 -12.24 -5.57
N HIS A 351 -8.75 -11.78 -4.33
CA HIS A 351 -8.35 -10.43 -3.87
C HIS A 351 -6.84 -10.13 -3.96
N ALA A 352 -6.01 -11.13 -4.28
CA ALA A 352 -4.58 -10.97 -4.53
C ALA A 352 -4.27 -10.56 -5.99
N ILE A 353 -5.25 -10.05 -6.72
CA ILE A 353 -5.13 -9.60 -8.12
C ILE A 353 -5.72 -8.21 -8.27
N LEU A 354 -5.02 -7.36 -9.00
CA LEU A 354 -5.41 -6.01 -9.40
C LEU A 354 -5.51 -5.96 -10.93
N VAL A 355 -6.57 -5.34 -11.45
CA VAL A 355 -6.72 -5.07 -12.88
C VAL A 355 -6.31 -3.62 -13.14
N ALA A 356 -5.30 -3.43 -13.98
CA ALA A 356 -4.77 -2.13 -14.36
C ALA A 356 -5.13 -1.82 -15.82
N TYR A 357 -5.80 -0.70 -16.05
CA TYR A 357 -6.16 -0.17 -17.36
C TYR A 357 -5.31 1.06 -17.66
N ALA A 358 -4.69 1.08 -18.83
CA ALA A 358 -3.91 2.22 -19.31
C ALA A 358 -4.56 2.79 -20.58
N ILE A 359 -5.00 4.05 -20.50
CA ILE A 359 -5.63 4.78 -21.60
C ILE A 359 -4.69 5.89 -22.03
N SER A 360 -4.20 5.81 -23.27
CA SER A 360 -3.44 6.89 -23.89
C SER A 360 -4.38 8.03 -24.27
N LYS A 361 -4.28 9.16 -23.58
CA LYS A 361 -4.73 10.43 -24.15
C LYS A 361 -3.73 10.78 -25.24
N ALA A 362 -4.17 10.73 -26.50
CA ALA A 362 -3.43 11.40 -27.57
C ALA A 362 -3.18 12.84 -27.13
N SER A 363 -1.97 13.35 -27.33
CA SER A 363 -1.64 14.73 -27.01
C SER A 363 -2.67 15.62 -27.70
N ALA A 364 -3.48 16.33 -26.91
CA ALA A 364 -4.31 17.38 -27.46
C ALA A 364 -3.37 18.40 -28.09
N GLU A 365 -3.36 18.49 -29.42
CA GLU A 365 -2.75 19.60 -30.12
C GLU A 365 -3.51 20.87 -29.67
N CYS A 366 -3.00 21.56 -28.65
CA CYS A 366 -3.27 22.98 -28.50
C CYS A 366 -2.74 23.66 -29.76
N ARG A 367 -3.65 23.98 -30.67
CA ARG A 367 -3.45 24.87 -31.81
C ARG A 367 -3.91 26.27 -31.45
#